data_AF-A0A841RJW5-F1
#
_entry.id   AF-A0A841RJW5-F1
#
_cell.length_a   1.000
_cell.length_b   1.000
_cell.length_c   1.000
_cell.angle_alpha   90.00
_cell.angle_beta   90.00
_cell.angle_gamma   90.00
#
_symmetry.space_group_name_H-M   'P 1'
#
loop_
_entity.id
_entity.type
_entity.pdbx_description
1 polymer ?
#
loop_
_entity_poly.entity_id
_entity_poly.type
_entity_poly.pdbx_seq_one_letter_code
_entity_poly.pdbx_strand_id
1 'polypeptide(L)'
;MKQMKQWTFLICIAMLMLTGCNAGGGEKKETGDYESTKKMVADILKTDEGKKAITEVLSSDDMQQTYVVESPAMKEAVTEALSSDKGKEFWEKMFKDPKFVEAYALAMQEQQKDVLKNLMSDSEYQKKLIEILSNPDMEKQLLTVVTGQEFRSHLEKVMEETFSSPIFQAKLADLILQAAQEMKPPQESGGSEGGGSSGGESGGGESGGGSEEGEGEQGGGGGG
;
A
#
# COMPACT_ATOMS: atom_id res chain seq x y z
N MET A 1 71.65 11.30 -78.78
CA MET A 1 71.04 12.66 -78.79
C MET A 1 69.71 12.80 -78.03
N LYS A 2 69.07 11.73 -77.50
CA LYS A 2 67.85 11.85 -76.67
C LYS A 2 68.12 12.17 -75.19
N GLN A 3 69.21 11.66 -74.63
CA GLN A 3 69.57 11.79 -73.20
C GLN A 3 69.95 13.24 -72.80
N MET A 4 70.65 14.00 -73.66
CA MET A 4 70.99 15.40 -73.37
C MET A 4 69.76 16.33 -73.37
N LYS A 5 68.76 16.08 -74.23
CA LYS A 5 67.55 16.91 -74.31
C LYS A 5 66.61 16.70 -73.12
N GLN A 6 66.60 15.50 -72.52
CA GLN A 6 65.85 15.20 -71.30
C GLN A 6 66.50 15.81 -70.05
N TRP A 7 67.83 15.88 -70.00
CA TRP A 7 68.55 16.45 -68.86
C TRP A 7 68.49 17.99 -68.82
N THR A 8 68.52 18.64 -69.99
CA THR A 8 68.27 20.10 -70.09
C THR A 8 66.84 20.47 -69.69
N PHE A 9 65.84 19.64 -70.03
CA PHE A 9 64.44 19.88 -69.65
C PHE A 9 64.20 19.74 -68.13
N LEU A 10 64.89 18.80 -67.49
CA LEU A 10 64.78 18.53 -66.04
C LEU A 10 65.47 19.63 -65.20
N ILE A 11 66.56 20.21 -65.70
CA ILE A 11 67.23 21.38 -65.11
C ILE A 11 66.39 22.67 -65.24
N CYS A 12 65.66 22.86 -66.34
CA CYS A 12 64.76 24.02 -66.50
C CYS A 12 63.55 23.97 -65.56
N ILE A 13 63.01 22.78 -65.26
CA ILE A 13 61.90 22.63 -64.29
C ILE A 13 62.37 22.82 -62.84
N ALA A 14 63.60 22.42 -62.51
CA ALA A 14 64.18 22.64 -61.19
C ALA A 14 64.45 24.13 -60.88
N MET A 15 64.78 24.94 -61.89
CA MET A 15 64.92 26.39 -61.72
C MET A 15 63.58 27.11 -61.50
N LEU A 16 62.48 26.58 -62.04
CA LEU A 16 61.14 27.18 -61.89
C LEU A 16 60.55 27.02 -60.48
N MET A 17 60.96 25.99 -59.73
CA MET A 17 60.54 25.78 -58.33
C MET A 17 61.33 26.65 -57.34
N LEU A 18 62.47 27.23 -57.74
CA LEU A 18 63.30 28.10 -56.90
C LEU A 18 62.96 29.59 -57.01
N THR A 19 62.16 30.01 -58.00
CA THR A 19 61.70 31.40 -58.16
C THR A 19 60.28 31.66 -57.64
N GLY A 20 59.71 30.72 -56.88
CA GLY A 20 58.39 30.85 -56.25
C GLY A 20 58.37 31.50 -54.86
N CYS A 21 59.48 32.12 -54.43
CA CYS A 21 59.52 32.87 -53.17
C CYS A 21 59.91 34.32 -53.43
N ASN A 22 58.91 35.16 -53.73
CA ASN A 22 58.97 36.60 -53.49
C ASN A 22 57.56 37.19 -53.35
N ALA A 23 56.86 36.85 -52.27
CA ALA A 23 55.95 37.77 -51.62
C ALA A 23 56.74 38.37 -50.46
N GLY A 24 57.12 39.64 -50.62
CA GLY A 24 58.02 40.31 -49.70
C GLY A 24 57.48 40.39 -48.27
N GLY A 25 58.42 40.43 -47.33
CA GLY A 25 58.20 40.95 -45.98
C GLY A 25 58.45 39.95 -44.87
N GLY A 26 59.65 40.05 -44.29
CA GLY A 26 59.84 40.25 -42.85
C GLY A 26 59.25 39.22 -41.88
N GLU A 27 60.17 38.47 -41.26
CA GLU A 27 60.31 38.32 -39.81
C GLU A 27 59.04 38.41 -38.91
N LYS A 28 58.83 37.35 -38.12
CA LYS A 28 58.11 37.34 -36.83
C LYS A 28 56.66 37.87 -36.86
N LYS A 29 55.70 36.99 -37.17
CA LYS A 29 54.30 37.28 -36.84
C LYS A 29 53.40 36.06 -36.57
N GLU A 30 53.91 35.00 -35.93
CA GLU A 30 53.02 33.88 -35.52
C GLU A 30 52.36 34.08 -34.14
N THR A 31 52.84 35.00 -33.31
CA THR A 31 52.31 35.19 -31.94
C THR A 31 51.38 36.39 -31.79
N GLY A 32 51.43 37.37 -32.70
CA GLY A 32 50.58 38.57 -32.67
C GLY A 32 49.20 38.38 -33.27
N ASP A 33 49.09 37.55 -34.32
CA ASP A 33 47.81 37.28 -34.98
C ASP A 33 46.94 36.34 -34.14
N TYR A 34 47.51 35.48 -33.29
CA TYR A 34 46.74 34.64 -32.36
C TYR A 34 46.06 35.46 -31.25
N GLU A 35 46.80 36.37 -30.60
CA GLU A 35 46.23 37.27 -29.58
C GLU A 35 45.22 38.26 -30.20
N SER A 36 45.48 38.75 -31.41
CA SER A 36 44.51 39.56 -32.17
C SER A 36 43.24 38.78 -32.52
N THR A 37 43.38 37.53 -32.98
CA THR A 37 42.24 36.67 -33.31
C THR A 37 41.46 36.27 -32.06
N LYS A 38 42.14 35.97 -30.94
CA LYS A 38 41.51 35.69 -29.65
C LYS A 38 40.71 36.88 -29.14
N LYS A 39 41.26 38.09 -29.25
CA LYS A 39 40.55 39.32 -28.89
C LYS A 39 39.32 39.53 -29.78
N MET A 40 39.47 39.32 -31.09
CA MET A 40 38.36 39.39 -32.04
C MET A 40 37.24 38.39 -31.72
N VAL A 41 37.58 37.12 -31.44
CA VAL A 41 36.61 36.09 -31.05
C VAL A 41 35.96 36.41 -29.71
N ALA A 42 36.73 36.86 -28.72
CA ALA A 42 36.20 37.27 -27.42
C ALA A 42 35.24 38.47 -27.52
N ASP A 43 35.53 39.41 -28.41
CA ASP A 43 34.68 40.57 -28.67
C ASP A 43 33.39 40.15 -29.41
N ILE A 44 33.48 39.25 -30.40
CA ILE A 44 32.31 38.65 -31.09
C ILE A 44 31.40 37.93 -30.09
N LEU A 45 31.94 37.11 -29.18
CA LEU A 45 31.13 36.42 -28.17
C LEU A 45 30.43 37.37 -27.19
N LYS A 46 30.98 38.57 -26.97
CA LYS A 46 30.41 39.61 -26.10
C LYS A 46 29.40 40.50 -26.81
N THR A 47 29.42 40.57 -28.14
CA THR A 47 28.42 41.29 -28.92
C THR A 47 27.03 40.71 -28.71
N ASP A 48 26.01 41.51 -28.98
CA ASP A 48 24.62 41.09 -28.81
C ASP A 48 24.25 40.00 -29.83
N GLU A 49 24.85 40.03 -31.02
CA GLU A 49 24.76 38.96 -32.02
C GLU A 49 25.39 37.66 -31.51
N GLY A 50 26.55 37.72 -30.87
CA GLY A 50 27.22 36.56 -30.28
C GLY A 50 26.40 35.93 -29.15
N LYS A 51 25.86 36.75 -28.24
CA LYS A 51 24.93 36.29 -27.20
C LYS A 51 23.68 35.66 -27.80
N LYS A 52 23.08 36.31 -28.81
CA LYS A 52 21.87 35.82 -29.48
C LYS A 52 22.09 34.48 -30.18
N ALA A 53 23.23 34.31 -30.86
CA ALA A 53 23.60 33.06 -31.51
C ALA A 53 23.82 31.93 -30.48
N ILE A 54 24.49 32.20 -29.35
CA ILE A 54 24.66 31.22 -28.27
C ILE A 54 23.30 30.88 -27.66
N THR A 55 22.43 31.86 -27.42
CA THR A 55 21.07 31.62 -26.92
C THR A 55 20.29 30.75 -27.88
N GLU A 56 20.34 31.01 -29.19
CA GLU A 56 19.65 30.21 -30.20
C GLU A 56 20.13 28.76 -30.24
N VAL A 57 21.45 28.55 -30.12
CA VAL A 57 22.04 27.21 -30.03
C VAL A 57 21.66 26.52 -28.71
N LEU A 58 21.71 27.23 -27.57
CA LEU A 58 21.29 26.70 -26.26
C LEU A 58 19.77 26.53 -26.15
N SER A 59 18.99 27.16 -27.01
CA SER A 59 17.54 26.98 -27.10
C SER A 59 17.14 25.80 -27.99
N SER A 60 18.09 25.16 -28.69
CA SER A 60 17.81 23.91 -29.39
C SER A 60 17.61 22.77 -28.39
N ASP A 61 16.60 21.92 -28.64
CA ASP A 61 16.20 20.84 -27.73
C ASP A 61 17.36 19.90 -27.40
N ASP A 62 18.17 19.56 -28.40
CA ASP A 62 19.33 18.67 -28.26
C ASP A 62 20.39 19.26 -27.30
N MET A 63 20.64 20.58 -27.38
CA MET A 63 21.61 21.25 -26.50
C MET A 63 21.06 21.44 -25.08
N GLN A 64 19.76 21.70 -24.92
CA GLN A 64 19.14 21.82 -23.60
C GLN A 64 19.18 20.52 -22.80
N GLN A 65 18.89 19.40 -23.46
CA GLN A 65 18.93 18.08 -22.81
C GLN A 65 20.34 17.76 -22.30
N THR A 66 21.35 17.85 -23.16
CA THR A 66 22.72 17.45 -22.79
C THR A 66 23.40 18.41 -21.82
N TYR A 67 23.18 19.73 -21.92
CA TYR A 67 23.94 20.71 -21.13
C TYR A 67 23.19 21.33 -19.97
N VAL A 68 21.86 21.41 -20.02
CA VAL A 68 21.07 22.05 -18.95
C VAL A 68 20.46 20.98 -18.05
N VAL A 69 19.75 20.02 -18.63
CA VAL A 69 19.00 18.99 -17.89
C VAL A 69 19.93 17.93 -17.29
N GLU A 70 20.89 17.42 -18.06
CA GLU A 70 21.85 16.41 -17.61
C GLU A 70 23.04 16.99 -16.81
N SER A 71 23.03 18.30 -16.54
CA SER A 71 24.11 18.93 -15.78
C SER A 71 24.16 18.42 -14.34
N PRO A 72 25.36 18.16 -13.78
CA PRO A 72 25.51 17.83 -12.37
C PRO A 72 24.88 18.88 -11.44
N ALA A 73 24.95 20.15 -11.82
CA ALA A 73 24.36 21.26 -11.09
C ALA A 73 22.82 21.18 -11.04
N MET A 74 22.15 20.79 -12.14
CA MET A 74 20.70 20.59 -12.13
C MET A 74 20.30 19.38 -11.28
N LYS A 75 21.05 18.27 -11.37
CA LYS A 75 20.80 17.09 -10.53
C LYS A 75 20.95 17.41 -9.04
N GLU A 76 21.99 18.15 -8.67
CA GLU A 76 22.22 18.61 -7.31
C GLU A 76 21.09 19.54 -6.84
N ALA A 77 20.73 20.54 -7.65
CA ALA A 77 19.64 21.46 -7.33
C ALA A 77 18.28 20.76 -7.18
N VAL A 78 17.95 19.78 -8.03
CA VAL A 78 16.72 18.98 -7.91
C VAL A 78 16.77 18.09 -6.66
N THR A 79 17.92 17.46 -6.39
CA THR A 79 18.08 16.62 -5.20
C THR A 79 17.95 17.46 -3.93
N GLU A 80 18.55 18.64 -3.88
CA GLU A 80 18.42 19.58 -2.77
C GLU A 80 16.99 20.10 -2.64
N ALA A 81 16.35 20.48 -3.74
CA ALA A 81 14.96 20.94 -3.72
C ALA A 81 13.99 19.86 -3.19
N LEU A 82 14.24 18.58 -3.50
CA LEU A 82 13.40 17.47 -3.04
C LEU A 82 13.76 16.97 -1.63
N SER A 83 15.03 17.01 -1.24
CA SER A 83 15.53 16.41 0.00
C SER A 83 15.73 17.41 1.14
N SER A 84 15.70 18.72 0.85
CA SER A 84 15.81 19.77 1.86
C SER A 84 14.53 19.93 2.67
N ASP A 85 14.65 20.60 3.81
CA ASP A 85 13.50 20.98 4.65
C ASP A 85 12.46 21.81 3.88
N LYS A 86 12.89 22.65 2.92
CA LYS A 86 11.99 23.39 2.03
C LYS A 86 11.19 22.46 1.13
N GLY A 87 11.82 21.39 0.62
CA GLY A 87 11.15 20.34 -0.12
C GLY A 87 10.10 19.63 0.73
N LYS A 88 10.44 19.29 1.97
CA LYS A 88 9.49 18.72 2.93
C LYS A 88 8.30 19.64 3.18
N GLU A 89 8.52 20.93 3.43
CA GLU A 89 7.44 21.91 3.60
C GLU A 89 6.56 22.05 2.35
N PHE A 90 7.17 21.97 1.16
CA PHE A 90 6.42 21.96 -0.10
C PHE A 90 5.51 20.74 -0.17
N TRP A 91 6.03 19.53 0.08
CA TRP A 91 5.21 18.31 0.11
C TRP A 91 4.11 18.37 1.16
N GLU A 92 4.40 18.87 2.37
CA GLU A 92 3.38 19.06 3.41
C GLU A 92 2.26 20.02 2.99
N LYS A 93 2.57 21.06 2.19
CA LYS A 93 1.56 21.96 1.63
C LYS A 93 0.77 21.29 0.50
N MET A 94 1.44 20.54 -0.38
CA MET A 94 0.78 19.82 -1.46
C MET A 94 -0.17 18.74 -0.95
N PHE A 95 0.20 17.99 0.09
CA PHE A 95 -0.68 17.01 0.73
C PHE A 95 -1.85 17.62 1.52
N LYS A 96 -1.91 18.95 1.65
CA LYS A 96 -3.10 19.66 2.18
C LYS A 96 -4.04 20.13 1.07
N ASP A 97 -3.62 20.10 -0.19
CA ASP A 97 -4.48 20.42 -1.34
C ASP A 97 -5.29 19.19 -1.74
N PRO A 98 -6.64 19.22 -1.63
CA PRO A 98 -7.49 18.08 -1.99
C PRO A 98 -7.32 17.63 -3.43
N LYS A 99 -7.11 18.55 -4.38
CA LYS A 99 -6.96 18.19 -5.80
C LYS A 99 -5.67 17.43 -6.05
N PHE A 100 -4.60 17.86 -5.38
CA PHE A 100 -3.33 17.16 -5.45
C PHE A 100 -3.42 15.77 -4.81
N VAL A 101 -4.03 15.67 -3.62
CA VAL A 101 -4.21 14.40 -2.91
C VAL A 101 -5.06 13.43 -3.72
N GLU A 102 -6.15 13.90 -4.34
CA GLU A 102 -6.98 13.09 -5.22
C GLU A 102 -6.20 12.54 -6.42
N ALA A 103 -5.50 13.42 -7.15
CA ALA A 103 -4.69 13.00 -8.29
C ALA A 103 -3.57 12.04 -7.88
N TYR A 104 -2.90 12.30 -6.74
CA TYR A 104 -1.88 11.44 -6.19
C TYR A 104 -2.44 10.06 -5.79
N ALA A 105 -3.57 10.02 -5.09
CA ALA A 105 -4.21 8.78 -4.67
C ALA A 105 -4.68 7.96 -5.86
N LEU A 106 -5.27 8.59 -6.88
CA LEU A 106 -5.69 7.92 -8.12
C LEU A 106 -4.51 7.35 -8.89
N ALA A 107 -3.40 8.10 -9.00
CA ALA A 107 -2.19 7.65 -9.67
C ALA A 107 -1.52 6.46 -8.96
N MET A 108 -1.67 6.36 -7.63
CA MET A 108 -1.08 5.31 -6.80
C MET A 108 -2.04 4.15 -6.49
N GLN A 109 -3.29 4.21 -6.94
CA GLN A 109 -4.34 3.31 -6.47
C GLN A 109 -4.03 1.83 -6.74
N GLU A 110 -3.58 1.50 -7.97
CA GLU A 110 -3.31 0.11 -8.34
C GLU A 110 -2.07 -0.43 -7.61
N GLN A 111 -1.01 0.36 -7.49
CA GLN A 111 0.20 -0.01 -6.75
C GLN A 111 -0.12 -0.20 -5.26
N GLN A 112 -0.93 0.68 -4.67
CA GLN A 112 -1.35 0.57 -3.28
C GLN A 112 -2.19 -0.70 -3.04
N LYS A 113 -3.07 -1.04 -3.97
CA LYS A 113 -3.87 -2.27 -3.94
C LYS A 113 -3.00 -3.51 -4.04
N ASP A 114 -1.99 -3.50 -4.91
CA ASP A 114 -1.06 -4.61 -5.04
C ASP A 114 -0.18 -4.78 -3.80
N VAL A 115 0.32 -3.67 -3.23
CA VAL A 115 1.01 -3.69 -1.93
C VAL A 115 0.11 -4.28 -0.85
N LEU A 116 -1.14 -3.84 -0.75
CA LEU A 116 -2.06 -4.34 0.26
C LEU A 116 -2.37 -5.83 0.08
N LYS A 117 -2.59 -6.29 -1.15
CA LYS A 117 -2.79 -7.73 -1.45
C LYS A 117 -1.59 -8.57 -1.09
N ASN A 118 -0.40 -8.09 -1.40
CA ASN A 118 0.84 -8.78 -1.07
C ASN A 118 1.05 -8.83 0.44
N LEU A 119 0.79 -7.73 1.15
CA LEU A 119 0.83 -7.67 2.61
C LEU A 119 -0.19 -8.61 3.26
N MET A 120 -1.39 -8.79 2.70
CA MET A 120 -2.34 -9.78 3.24
C MET A 120 -1.79 -11.22 3.24
N SER A 121 -0.82 -11.52 2.39
CA SER A 121 -0.14 -12.83 2.36
C SER A 121 1.10 -12.88 3.27
N ASP A 122 1.53 -11.73 3.79
CA ASP A 122 2.68 -11.62 4.68
C ASP A 122 2.30 -12.00 6.13
N SER A 123 3.14 -12.81 6.77
CA SER A 123 2.87 -13.35 8.10
C SER A 123 2.90 -12.30 9.21
N GLU A 124 3.72 -11.25 9.09
CA GLU A 124 3.77 -10.19 10.10
C GLU A 124 2.56 -9.27 9.98
N TYR A 125 2.16 -8.94 8.75
CA TYR A 125 0.95 -8.18 8.50
C TYR A 125 -0.31 -8.93 8.97
N GLN A 126 -0.40 -10.24 8.70
CA GLN A 126 -1.50 -11.07 9.20
C GLN A 126 -1.60 -11.07 10.73
N LYS A 127 -0.47 -11.15 11.45
CA LYS A 127 -0.46 -11.06 12.92
C LYS A 127 -1.04 -9.73 13.39
N LYS A 128 -0.59 -8.61 12.82
CA LYS A 128 -1.14 -7.28 13.13
C LYS A 128 -2.62 -7.18 12.79
N LEU A 129 -3.06 -7.80 11.70
CA LEU A 129 -4.47 -7.84 11.34
C LEU A 129 -5.30 -8.64 12.36
N ILE A 130 -4.79 -9.77 12.85
CA ILE A 130 -5.43 -10.55 13.91
C ILE A 130 -5.51 -9.75 15.21
N GLU A 131 -4.47 -9.01 15.57
CA GLU A 131 -4.50 -8.11 16.74
C GLU A 131 -5.61 -7.06 16.60
N ILE A 132 -5.74 -6.45 15.41
CA ILE A 132 -6.83 -5.51 15.12
C ILE A 132 -8.20 -6.20 15.22
N LEU A 133 -8.35 -7.42 14.69
CA LEU A 133 -9.59 -8.19 14.73
C LEU A 133 -9.92 -8.73 16.13
N SER A 134 -8.94 -8.82 17.03
CA SER A 134 -9.10 -9.30 18.41
C SER A 134 -9.42 -8.17 19.39
N ASN A 135 -9.84 -7.01 18.89
CA ASN A 135 -10.25 -5.91 19.76
C ASN A 135 -11.63 -6.16 20.40
N PRO A 136 -11.95 -5.51 21.54
CA PRO A 136 -13.21 -5.75 22.26
C PRO A 136 -14.49 -5.45 21.47
N ASP A 137 -14.44 -4.53 20.50
CA ASP A 137 -15.62 -4.19 19.70
C ASP A 137 -15.88 -5.25 18.62
N MET A 138 -14.82 -5.81 18.04
CA MET A 138 -14.91 -6.98 17.16
C MET A 138 -15.40 -8.22 17.92
N GLU A 139 -14.96 -8.41 19.17
CA GLU A 139 -15.46 -9.48 20.02
C GLU A 139 -16.97 -9.35 20.29
N LYS A 140 -17.47 -8.13 20.59
CA LYS A 140 -18.93 -7.90 20.73
C LYS A 140 -19.70 -8.19 19.45
N GLN A 141 -19.16 -7.81 18.29
CA GLN A 141 -19.78 -8.13 17.01
C GLN A 141 -19.81 -9.65 16.78
N LEU A 142 -18.72 -10.34 17.06
CA LEU A 142 -18.65 -11.80 16.97
C LEU A 142 -19.65 -12.47 17.94
N LEU A 143 -19.75 -11.99 19.18
CA LEU A 143 -20.74 -12.47 20.14
C LEU A 143 -22.17 -12.27 19.65
N THR A 144 -22.45 -11.14 19.01
CA THR A 144 -23.78 -10.88 18.41
C THR A 144 -24.10 -11.88 17.30
N VAL A 145 -23.11 -12.24 16.47
CA VAL A 145 -23.26 -13.25 15.41
C VAL A 145 -23.47 -14.64 16.00
N VAL A 146 -22.63 -15.06 16.95
CA VAL A 146 -22.69 -16.39 17.58
C VAL A 146 -23.95 -16.58 18.42
N THR A 147 -24.48 -15.49 19.00
CA THR A 147 -25.76 -15.51 19.71
C THR A 147 -26.96 -15.18 18.81
N GLY A 148 -26.74 -15.01 17.50
CA GLY A 148 -27.78 -14.78 16.52
C GLY A 148 -28.62 -16.03 16.24
N GLN A 149 -29.82 -15.83 15.70
CA GLN A 149 -30.75 -16.94 15.41
C GLN A 149 -30.18 -17.92 14.37
N GLU A 150 -29.49 -17.43 13.34
CA GLU A 150 -28.86 -18.27 12.32
C GLU A 150 -27.82 -19.22 12.92
N PHE A 151 -26.96 -18.70 13.80
CA PHE A 151 -25.95 -19.53 14.47
C PHE A 151 -26.57 -20.49 15.49
N ARG A 152 -27.64 -20.06 16.20
CA ARG A 152 -28.41 -20.96 17.08
C ARG A 152 -29.01 -22.13 16.31
N SER A 153 -29.61 -21.91 15.14
CA SER A 153 -30.15 -23.01 14.31
C SER A 153 -29.06 -23.97 13.86
N HIS A 154 -27.88 -23.47 13.49
CA HIS A 154 -26.75 -24.33 13.18
C HIS A 154 -26.28 -25.12 14.42
N LEU A 155 -26.25 -24.47 15.58
CA LEU A 155 -25.88 -25.11 16.85
C LEU A 155 -26.88 -26.20 17.25
N GLU A 156 -28.18 -25.97 17.06
CA GLU A 156 -29.24 -26.96 17.29
C GLU A 156 -29.02 -28.20 16.41
N LYS A 157 -28.76 -28.03 15.11
CA LYS A 157 -28.45 -29.15 14.22
C LYS A 157 -27.20 -29.92 14.64
N VAL A 158 -26.12 -29.22 15.00
CA VAL A 158 -24.89 -29.86 15.49
C VAL A 158 -25.15 -30.61 16.79
N MET A 159 -26.00 -30.07 17.68
CA MET A 159 -26.42 -30.78 18.89
C MET A 159 -27.24 -32.03 18.56
N GLU A 160 -28.23 -31.93 17.67
CA GLU A 160 -29.04 -33.08 17.22
C GLU A 160 -28.16 -34.18 16.60
N GLU A 161 -27.21 -33.82 15.75
CA GLU A 161 -26.23 -34.74 15.16
C GLU A 161 -25.33 -35.36 16.24
N THR A 162 -24.89 -34.57 17.21
CA THR A 162 -24.06 -35.03 18.33
C THR A 162 -24.84 -36.02 19.22
N PHE A 163 -26.09 -35.72 19.57
CA PHE A 163 -26.96 -36.64 20.33
C PHE A 163 -27.31 -37.90 19.53
N SER A 164 -27.37 -37.80 18.21
CA SER A 164 -27.61 -38.93 17.32
C SER A 164 -26.36 -39.77 17.06
N SER A 165 -25.18 -39.32 17.51
CA SER A 165 -23.93 -40.06 17.37
C SER A 165 -23.94 -41.33 18.23
N PRO A 166 -23.63 -42.51 17.66
CA PRO A 166 -23.59 -43.77 18.42
C PRO A 166 -22.69 -43.72 19.66
N ILE A 167 -21.59 -42.95 19.60
CA ILE A 167 -20.67 -42.78 20.73
C ILE A 167 -21.36 -42.01 21.87
N PHE A 168 -22.14 -40.98 21.52
CA PHE A 168 -22.82 -40.17 22.51
C PHE A 168 -24.02 -40.93 23.10
N GLN A 169 -24.78 -41.64 22.27
CA GLN A 169 -25.87 -42.51 22.71
C GLN A 169 -25.38 -43.62 23.64
N ALA A 170 -24.24 -44.25 23.33
CA ALA A 170 -23.63 -45.25 24.21
C ALA A 170 -23.22 -44.66 25.56
N LYS A 171 -22.58 -43.48 25.57
CA LYS A 171 -22.25 -42.77 26.82
C LYS A 171 -23.49 -42.39 27.63
N LEU A 172 -24.56 -41.95 26.96
CA LEU A 172 -25.81 -41.60 27.62
C LEU A 172 -26.47 -42.86 28.23
N ALA A 173 -26.46 -43.98 27.51
CA ALA A 173 -26.95 -45.26 28.01
C ALA A 173 -26.15 -45.75 29.22
N ASP A 174 -24.82 -45.65 29.18
CA ASP A 174 -23.94 -46.02 30.31
C ASP A 174 -24.20 -45.11 31.54
N LEU A 175 -24.38 -43.81 31.33
CA LEU A 175 -24.75 -42.85 32.40
C LEU A 175 -26.10 -43.19 33.03
N ILE A 176 -27.11 -43.52 32.21
CA ILE A 176 -28.44 -43.93 32.70
C ILE A 176 -28.33 -45.23 33.51
N LEU A 177 -27.52 -46.20 33.04
CA LEU A 177 -27.30 -47.45 33.76
C LEU A 177 -26.58 -47.23 35.09
N GLN A 178 -25.57 -46.36 35.15
CA GLN A 178 -24.89 -46.00 36.41
C GLN A 178 -25.84 -45.30 37.39
N ALA A 179 -26.60 -44.33 36.92
CA ALA A 179 -27.59 -43.63 37.77
C ALA A 179 -28.66 -44.59 38.30
N ALA A 180 -29.12 -45.55 37.48
CA ALA A 180 -30.07 -46.58 37.91
C ALA A 180 -29.46 -47.57 38.93
N GLN A 181 -28.15 -47.83 38.87
CA GLN A 181 -27.44 -48.64 39.86
C GLN A 181 -27.25 -47.89 41.19
N GLU A 182 -27.00 -46.59 41.15
CA GLU A 182 -26.89 -45.73 42.34
C GLU A 182 -28.24 -45.44 43.00
N MET A 183 -29.34 -45.42 42.23
CA MET A 183 -30.70 -45.26 42.75
C MET A 183 -31.33 -46.58 43.26
N LYS A 184 -30.64 -47.72 43.20
CA LYS A 184 -31.15 -48.93 43.85
C LYS A 184 -31.16 -48.71 45.37
N PRO A 185 -32.33 -48.78 46.03
CA PRO A 185 -32.38 -48.73 47.48
C PRO A 185 -31.60 -49.93 48.07
N PRO A 186 -30.97 -49.78 49.25
CA PRO A 186 -30.33 -50.90 49.91
C PRO A 186 -31.37 -52.00 50.11
N GLN A 187 -31.07 -53.18 49.58
CA GLN A 187 -31.96 -54.31 49.51
C GLN A 187 -32.25 -54.85 50.93
N GLU A 188 -33.38 -54.45 51.52
CA GLU A 188 -33.99 -55.18 52.63
C GLU A 188 -34.61 -56.48 52.10
N SER A 189 -34.23 -57.59 52.71
CA SER A 189 -34.73 -58.92 52.39
C SER A 189 -36.13 -59.13 52.98
N GLY A 190 -37.11 -59.38 52.11
CA GLY A 190 -38.14 -60.42 52.21
C GLY A 190 -39.09 -60.45 53.42
N GLY A 191 -40.40 -60.43 53.15
CA GLY A 191 -41.39 -60.93 54.11
C GLY A 191 -42.86 -60.60 53.84
N SER A 192 -43.48 -61.39 52.96
CA SER A 192 -44.89 -61.82 52.83
C SER A 192 -46.06 -61.17 53.60
N GLU A 193 -47.17 -61.09 52.85
CA GLU A 193 -48.58 -61.35 53.23
C GLU A 193 -49.45 -60.31 53.96
N GLY A 194 -50.68 -60.17 53.45
CA GLY A 194 -51.84 -59.72 54.24
C GLY A 194 -52.75 -58.74 53.52
N GLY A 195 -53.86 -59.22 52.95
CA GLY A 195 -54.85 -58.42 52.23
C GLY A 195 -55.71 -57.48 53.09
N GLY A 196 -56.61 -56.76 52.42
CA GLY A 196 -57.63 -55.95 53.10
C GLY A 196 -58.37 -54.99 52.17
N SER A 197 -59.60 -55.35 51.85
CA SER A 197 -60.62 -54.57 51.15
C SER A 197 -61.02 -53.28 51.88
N SER A 198 -61.61 -52.35 51.12
CA SER A 198 -62.77 -51.51 51.49
C SER A 198 -62.55 -50.00 51.66
N GLY A 199 -63.44 -49.26 50.98
CA GLY A 199 -63.92 -47.92 51.35
C GLY A 199 -62.97 -46.80 50.92
N GLY A 200 -63.38 -45.77 50.20
CA GLY A 200 -64.69 -45.13 50.17
C GLY A 200 -64.43 -43.63 50.32
N GLU A 201 -64.90 -42.87 49.33
CA GLU A 201 -65.44 -41.51 49.41
C GLU A 201 -64.71 -40.44 50.27
N SER A 202 -64.40 -39.31 49.64
CA SER A 202 -65.00 -37.99 49.96
C SER A 202 -64.03 -36.82 49.90
N GLY A 203 -64.57 -35.70 49.41
CA GLY A 203 -64.15 -34.33 49.72
C GLY A 203 -63.06 -33.78 48.80
N GLY A 204 -63.30 -32.86 47.88
CA GLY A 204 -64.18 -31.69 47.98
C GLY A 204 -63.37 -30.52 48.55
N GLY A 205 -63.16 -29.47 47.75
CA GLY A 205 -62.37 -28.31 48.16
C GLY A 205 -62.17 -27.29 47.05
N GLU A 206 -63.27 -26.65 46.68
CA GLU A 206 -63.36 -25.42 45.89
C GLU A 206 -62.80 -24.21 46.66
N SER A 207 -62.56 -23.13 45.91
CA SER A 207 -62.48 -21.72 46.34
C SER A 207 -61.06 -21.23 46.66
N GLY A 208 -60.61 -20.10 46.13
CA GLY A 208 -61.30 -19.01 45.46
C GLY A 208 -60.65 -17.69 45.87
N GLY A 209 -60.87 -16.64 45.06
CA GLY A 209 -60.58 -15.22 45.36
C GLY A 209 -59.10 -14.86 45.32
N GLY A 210 -58.66 -13.88 44.52
CA GLY A 210 -59.07 -12.47 44.62
C GLY A 210 -58.19 -11.83 45.69
N SER A 211 -57.42 -10.77 45.47
CA SER A 211 -57.79 -9.45 44.95
C SER A 211 -56.46 -8.70 44.68
N GLU A 212 -56.37 -7.83 43.66
CA GLU A 212 -56.39 -6.35 43.80
C GLU A 212 -55.22 -5.80 44.66
N GLU A 213 -54.54 -4.69 44.38
CA GLU A 213 -54.71 -3.56 43.47
C GLU A 213 -53.47 -2.66 43.67
N GLY A 214 -53.34 -1.61 42.87
CA GLY A 214 -52.58 -0.40 43.19
C GLY A 214 -51.47 -0.13 42.16
N GLU A 215 -51.75 0.54 41.04
CA GLU A 215 -51.95 2.00 40.86
C GLU A 215 -50.66 2.85 40.91
N GLY A 216 -50.62 3.85 40.03
CA GLY A 216 -49.56 4.84 39.84
C GLY A 216 -49.05 4.86 38.40
N GLU A 217 -49.73 5.48 37.41
CA GLU A 217 -49.70 6.93 37.11
C GLU A 217 -48.27 7.49 37.00
N GLN A 218 -47.83 8.31 36.05
CA GLN A 218 -48.48 9.21 35.12
C GLN A 218 -47.40 9.81 34.20
N GLY A 219 -47.76 10.20 32.97
CA GLY A 219 -47.15 11.30 32.21
C GLY A 219 -45.80 11.03 31.53
N GLY A 220 -45.51 11.50 30.33
CA GLY A 220 -46.20 12.45 29.46
C GLY A 220 -45.17 13.13 28.54
N GLY A 221 -45.53 13.33 27.27
CA GLY A 221 -45.12 14.48 26.45
C GLY A 221 -43.67 14.57 25.93
N GLY A 222 -43.50 14.24 24.65
CA GLY A 222 -43.35 15.26 23.58
C GLY A 222 -42.00 15.96 23.36
N GLY A 223 -41.60 16.00 22.08
CA GLY A 223 -40.99 17.18 21.45
C GLY A 223 -39.53 17.05 21.04
N GLY A 224 -39.27 17.15 19.73
CA GLY A 224 -37.94 17.26 19.11
C GLY A 224 -37.92 16.71 17.70
#